data_AF-A0A7Y9GK08-F1
#
_entry.id   AF-A0A7Y9GK08-F1
#
_cell.length_a   1.000
_cell.length_b   1.000
_cell.length_c   1.000
_cell.angle_alpha   90.00
_cell.angle_beta   90.00
_cell.angle_gamma   90.00
#
_symmetry.space_group_name_H-M   'P 1'
#
loop_
_entity.id
_entity.type
_entity.pdbx_description
1 polymer ?
#
loop_
_entity_poly.entity_id
_entity_poly.type
_entity_poly.pdbx_seq_one_letter_code
_entity_poly.pdbx_strand_id
1 'polypeptide(L)' 'MTVASPARTERRAAGAHRLVCRNCGAAEDAGRAAEHVPCLEPATGTGFRIEAADVTFRGLCPACRPPADVD' A
#
# COMPACT_ATOMS: atom_id res chain seq x y z
N MET A 1 -24.18 -34.01 14.91
CA MET A 1 -22.82 -33.75 14.36
C MET A 1 -22.84 -32.37 13.75
N THR A 2 -22.34 -31.36 14.46
CA THR A 2 -22.30 -29.99 13.96
C THR A 2 -21.11 -29.88 13.01
N VAL A 3 -21.36 -29.66 11.73
CA VAL A 3 -20.29 -29.39 10.76
C VAL A 3 -19.71 -28.02 11.10
N ALA A 4 -18.46 -27.99 11.56
CA ALA A 4 -17.72 -26.75 11.67
C ALA A 4 -17.57 -26.17 10.26
N SER A 5 -18.10 -24.97 10.05
CA SER A 5 -17.89 -24.25 8.80
C SER A 5 -16.38 -23.99 8.63
N PRO A 6 -15.83 -24.08 7.41
CA PRO A 6 -14.41 -23.84 7.21
C PRO A 6 -14.07 -22.44 7.71
N ALA A 7 -13.00 -22.33 8.51
CA ALA A 7 -12.46 -21.05 8.91
C ALA A 7 -12.13 -20.26 7.64
N ARG A 8 -12.86 -19.16 7.41
CA ARG A 8 -12.55 -18.26 6.30
C ARG A 8 -11.22 -17.61 6.65
N THR A 9 -10.15 -17.99 5.95
CA THR A 9 -8.88 -17.29 6.08
C THR A 9 -9.06 -15.92 5.46
N GLU A 10 -9.21 -14.90 6.29
CA GLU A 10 -9.15 -13.51 5.84
C GLU A 10 -7.75 -13.32 5.24
N ARG A 11 -7.70 -13.03 3.94
CA ARG A 11 -6.49 -12.50 3.31
C ARG A 11 -6.20 -11.19 4.04
N ARG A 12 -5.27 -11.22 5.00
CA ARG A 12 -4.71 -9.98 5.55
C ARG A 12 -4.24 -9.17 4.36
N ALA A 13 -4.84 -8.00 4.16
CA ALA A 13 -4.49 -7.08 3.11
C ALA A 13 -2.96 -6.88 3.16
N ALA A 14 -2.26 -7.49 2.22
CA ALA A 14 -0.83 -7.28 2.05
C ALA A 14 -0.67 -5.79 1.79
N GLY A 15 0.19 -5.11 2.56
CA GLY A 15 0.31 -3.65 2.64
C GLY A 15 0.07 -2.98 1.28
N ALA A 16 -1.11 -2.40 1.13
CA ALA A 16 -1.60 -1.90 -0.14
C ALA A 16 -0.95 -0.55 -0.43
N HIS A 17 0.32 -0.58 -0.80
CA HIS A 17 1.04 0.57 -1.30
C HIS A 17 0.56 0.85 -2.73
N ARG A 18 -0.32 1.82 -2.90
CA ARG A 18 -0.79 2.21 -4.23
C ARG A 18 -0.02 3.42 -4.72
N LEU A 19 0.56 3.36 -5.93
CA LEU A 19 1.07 4.52 -6.64
C LEU A 19 -0.01 5.07 -7.56
N VAL A 20 -0.27 6.38 -7.54
CA VAL A 20 -1.26 7.05 -8.39
C VAL A 20 -0.62 8.22 -9.14
N CYS A 21 -0.81 8.27 -10.45
CA CYS A 21 -0.42 9.39 -11.29
C CYS A 21 -1.34 10.60 -11.03
N ARG A 22 -0.76 11.74 -10.67
CA ARG A 22 -1.51 12.98 -10.43
C ARG A 22 -2.10 13.62 -11.69
N ASN A 23 -1.63 13.24 -12.86
CA ASN A 23 -2.08 13.81 -14.14
C ASN A 23 -3.23 13.00 -14.75
N CYS A 24 -2.99 11.70 -14.99
CA CYS A 24 -3.95 10.84 -15.67
C CYS A 24 -4.73 9.89 -14.74
N GLY A 25 -4.39 9.83 -13.46
CA GLY A 25 -5.04 8.94 -12.49
C GLY A 25 -4.64 7.46 -12.59
N ALA A 26 -3.73 7.09 -13.52
CA ALA A 26 -3.22 5.72 -13.61
C ALA A 26 -2.67 5.25 -12.25
N ALA A 27 -3.03 4.03 -11.85
CA ALA A 27 -2.66 3.48 -10.55
C ALA A 27 -2.07 2.08 -10.68
N GLU A 28 -0.99 1.82 -9.95
CA GLU A 28 -0.27 0.55 -9.93
C GLU A 28 0.12 0.19 -8.48
N ASP A 29 0.31 -1.10 -8.20
CA ASP A 29 0.89 -1.53 -6.92
C ASP A 29 2.36 -1.12 -6.86
N ALA A 30 2.69 -0.24 -5.91
CA ALA A 30 4.07 0.05 -5.57
C ALA A 30 4.57 -1.17 -4.81
N GLY A 31 5.35 -2.04 -5.47
CA GLY A 31 5.90 -3.24 -4.86
C GLY A 31 6.51 -2.98 -3.48
N ARG A 32 6.52 -4.01 -2.63
CA ARG A 32 7.08 -3.90 -1.28
C ARG A 32 8.56 -3.51 -1.36
N ALA A 33 8.97 -2.44 -0.67
CA ALA A 33 10.39 -2.19 -0.45
C ALA A 33 11.01 -3.41 0.25
N ALA A 34 12.16 -3.90 -0.24
CA ALA A 34 12.79 -5.13 0.24
C ALA A 34 13.23 -5.04 1.71
N GLU A 35 13.29 -3.83 2.26
CA GLU A 35 13.73 -3.52 3.61
C GLU A 35 12.70 -2.66 4.35
N HIS A 36 12.59 -2.94 5.65
CA HIS A 36 11.69 -2.37 6.65
C HIS A 36 11.33 -0.89 6.38
N VAL A 37 10.02 -0.59 6.27
CA VAL A 37 9.53 0.79 6.09
C VAL A 37 9.03 1.30 7.45
N PRO A 38 9.86 2.00 8.25
CA PRO A 38 9.49 2.48 9.59
C PRO A 38 8.28 3.43 9.59
N CYS A 39 7.93 4.00 8.43
CA CYS A 39 6.76 4.85 8.23
C CYS A 39 5.42 4.13 8.43
N LEU A 40 5.42 2.79 8.51
CA LEU A 40 4.23 1.96 8.72
C LEU A 40 4.06 1.48 10.16
N GLU A 41 5.02 1.77 11.04
CA GLU A 41 4.91 1.45 12.45
C GLU A 41 4.17 2.59 13.16
N PRO A 42 2.99 2.33 13.75
CA PRO A 42 2.26 3.36 14.50
C PRO A 42 3.10 3.78 15.71
N ALA A 43 3.03 5.06 16.08
CA ALA A 43 3.60 5.51 17.33
C ALA A 43 3.03 4.68 18.50
N THR A 44 3.90 4.20 19.37
CA THR A 44 3.50 3.43 20.56
C THR A 44 2.72 4.31 21.53
N GLY A 45 1.76 3.72 22.24
CA GLY A 45 1.05 4.41 23.34
C GLY A 45 -0.21 5.21 22.95
N THR A 46 -0.71 5.09 21.71
CA THR A 46 -1.95 5.79 21.30
C THR A 46 -3.24 5.16 21.87
N GLY A 47 -3.17 3.93 22.40
CA GLY A 47 -4.33 3.22 22.96
C GLY A 47 -5.32 2.67 21.91
N PHE A 48 -5.05 2.87 20.62
CA PHE A 48 -5.88 2.34 19.54
C PHE A 48 -5.57 0.88 19.25
N ARG A 49 -6.62 0.09 18.98
CA ARG A 49 -6.48 -1.21 18.30
C ARG A 49 -6.51 -0.95 16.80
N ILE A 50 -5.36 -1.12 16.14
CA ILE A 50 -5.24 -0.84 14.71
C ILE A 50 -5.60 -2.11 13.91
N GLU A 51 -6.55 -1.96 12.99
CA GLU A 51 -7.01 -3.05 12.12
C GLU A 51 -6.36 -3.02 10.73
N ALA A 52 -6.08 -1.82 10.19
CA ALA A 52 -5.47 -1.64 8.88
C ALA A 52 -4.72 -0.30 8.77
N ALA A 53 -3.82 -0.19 7.79
CA ALA A 53 -3.17 1.03 7.34
C ALA A 53 -3.00 1.01 5.82
N ASP A 54 -3.44 2.06 5.14
CA ASP A 54 -3.33 2.22 3.68
C ASP A 54 -2.37 3.37 3.34
N VAL A 55 -1.49 3.15 2.36
CA VAL A 55 -0.52 4.16 1.91
C VAL A 55 -0.68 4.40 0.42
N THR A 56 -0.92 5.66 0.05
CA THR A 56 -0.98 6.08 -1.35
C THR A 56 0.18 7.00 -1.69
N PHE A 57 1.05 6.55 -2.59
CA PHE A 57 2.08 7.37 -3.22
C PHE A 57 1.48 8.14 -4.40
N ARG A 58 1.84 9.42 -4.57
CA ARG A 58 1.37 10.25 -5.69
C ARG A 58 2.57 10.77 -6.49
N GLY A 59 2.57 10.54 -7.79
CA GLY A 59 3.67 10.90 -8.70
C GLY A 59 3.20 11.15 -10.14
N LEU A 60 4.11 11.07 -11.11
CA LEU A 60 3.78 11.07 -12.55
C LEU A 60 4.18 9.71 -13.14
N CYS A 61 3.29 9.09 -13.91
CA CYS A 61 3.61 7.85 -14.62
C CYS A 61 4.62 8.12 -15.76
N PRO A 62 5.27 7.08 -16.31
CA PRO A 62 6.22 7.23 -17.42
C PRO A 62 5.65 7.96 -18.64
N ALA A 63 4.33 7.86 -18.86
CA ALA A 63 3.64 8.55 -19.95
C ALA A 63 3.32 10.04 -19.65
N CYS A 64 3.35 10.46 -18.39
CA CYS A 64 3.01 11.84 -17.97
C CYS A 64 4.21 12.62 -17.44
N ARG A 65 5.34 11.98 -17.14
CA ARG A 65 6.56 12.71 -16.79
C ARG A 65 7.15 13.38 -18.04
N PRO A 66 7.70 14.60 -17.94
CA PRO A 66 8.53 15.13 -19.01
C PRO A 66 9.71 14.18 -19.26
N PRO A 67 10.26 14.15 -20.48
CA PRO A 67 11.52 13.46 -20.70
C PRO A 67 12.53 13.99 -19.67
N ALA A 68 13.26 13.08 -19.03
CA ALA A 68 14.36 13.52 -18.18
C ALA A 68 15.35 14.23 -19.11
N ASP A 69 15.65 15.51 -18.87
CA ASP A 69 16.80 16.14 -19.48
C ASP A 69 18.02 15.31 -19.07
N VAL A 70 18.59 14.61 -20.05
CA VAL A 70 19.83 13.86 -19.90
C VAL A 70 20.94 14.86 -20.18
N ASP A 71 21.59 15.31 -19.11
CA ASP A 71 22.87 16.02 -19.18
C ASP A 71 24.02 15.00 -19.27
#